data_AF-A0A0F9EUP7-F1
#
_entry.id   AF-A0A0F9EUP7-F1
#
_cell.length_a   1.000
_cell.length_b   1.000
_cell.length_c   1.000
_cell.angle_alpha   90.00
_cell.angle_beta   90.00
_cell.angle_gamma   90.00
#
_symmetry.space_group_name_H-M   'P 1'
#
loop_
_entity.id
_entity.type
_entity.pdbx_description
1 polymer ?
#
loop_
_entity_poly.entity_id
_entity_poly.type
_entity_poly.pdbx_seq_one_letter_code
_entity_poly.pdbx_strand_id
1 'polypeptide(L)'
;MPYIKSEQRIKLDRLTQGFDYSTLSEGELNYFFTRILTIWINPINYARYNSAVGVLESVKLELYRRRIAEYEDGKKEINGDVY
;
A
#
# COMPACT_ATOMS: atom_id res chain seq x y z
N MET A 1 -9.86 -0.87 0.34
CA MET A 1 -10.16 -1.71 1.52
C MET A 1 -11.65 -1.71 1.85
N PRO A 2 -12.37 -2.84 1.64
CA PRO A 2 -13.83 -2.92 1.71
C PRO A 2 -14.42 -2.67 3.10
N TYR A 3 -13.61 -2.80 4.15
CA TYR A 3 -14.00 -2.65 5.56
C TYR A 3 -13.92 -1.20 6.09
N ILE A 4 -13.33 -0.26 5.35
CA ILE A 4 -13.33 1.16 5.72
C ILE A 4 -14.54 1.83 5.09
N LYS A 5 -15.39 2.49 5.91
CA LYS A 5 -16.58 3.20 5.43
C LYS A 5 -16.21 4.35 4.50
N SER A 6 -17.07 4.66 3.54
CA SER A 6 -16.81 5.71 2.54
C SER A 6 -16.50 7.06 3.18
N GLU A 7 -17.18 7.46 4.26
CA GLU A 7 -16.89 8.75 4.91
C GLU A 7 -15.50 8.79 5.57
N GLN A 8 -15.03 7.64 6.06
CA GLN A 8 -13.70 7.51 6.64
C GLN A 8 -12.61 7.60 5.56
N ARG A 9 -12.86 7.02 4.38
CA ARG A 9 -11.92 7.11 3.24
C ARG A 9 -11.71 8.55 2.82
N ILE A 10 -12.77 9.35 2.69
CA ILE A 10 -12.66 10.78 2.32
C ILE A 10 -11.70 11.53 3.25
N LYS A 11 -11.76 11.26 4.56
CA LYS A 11 -10.84 11.88 5.53
C LYS A 11 -9.40 11.43 5.32
N LEU A 12 -9.17 10.15 5.05
CA LEU A 12 -7.84 9.59 4.81
C LEU A 12 -7.27 10.07 3.46
N ASP A 13 -8.09 10.11 2.42
CA ASP A 13 -7.69 10.55 1.07
C ASP A 13 -7.20 12.01 1.10
N ARG A 14 -7.82 12.86 1.93
CA ARG A 14 -7.36 14.25 2.17
C ARG A 14 -5.96 14.32 2.77
N LEU A 15 -5.55 13.33 3.58
CA LEU A 15 -4.18 13.27 4.13
C LEU A 15 -3.14 12.92 3.07
N THR A 16 -3.57 12.28 1.98
CA THR A 16 -2.75 11.92 0.82
C THR A 16 -2.90 12.91 -0.34
N GLN A 17 -3.58 14.04 -0.15
CA GLN A 17 -3.73 15.09 -1.16
C GLN A 17 -2.63 16.15 -0.99
N GLY A 18 -2.25 16.79 -2.09
CA GLY A 18 -1.33 17.94 -2.09
C GLY A 18 0.14 17.60 -2.31
N PHE A 19 0.47 16.34 -2.56
CA PHE A 19 1.80 15.91 -2.98
C PHE A 19 1.70 14.93 -4.15
N ASP A 20 2.54 15.12 -5.17
CA ASP A 20 2.65 14.19 -6.29
C ASP A 20 3.62 13.06 -5.94
N TYR A 21 3.09 11.93 -5.47
CA TYR A 21 3.90 10.79 -5.08
C TYR A 21 4.57 10.08 -6.26
N SER A 22 4.18 10.38 -7.51
CA SER A 22 4.77 9.76 -8.70
C SER A 22 6.21 10.20 -8.97
N THR A 23 6.64 11.31 -8.35
CA THR A 23 8.02 11.82 -8.48
C THR A 23 8.99 11.21 -7.47
N LEU A 24 8.50 10.40 -6.53
CA LEU A 24 9.34 9.82 -5.49
C LEU A 24 10.12 8.62 -6.02
N SER A 25 11.37 8.54 -5.61
CA SER A 25 12.17 7.31 -5.74
C SER A 25 11.66 6.20 -4.82
N GLU A 26 12.05 4.96 -5.12
CA GLU A 26 11.75 3.80 -4.27
C GLU A 26 12.26 3.98 -2.83
N GLY A 27 13.44 4.60 -2.67
CA GLY A 27 14.02 4.90 -1.37
C GLY A 27 13.22 5.93 -0.57
N GLU A 28 12.73 6.98 -1.22
CA GLU A 28 11.89 8.00 -0.58
C GLU A 28 10.52 7.45 -0.17
N LEU A 29 9.91 6.62 -1.03
CA LEU A 29 8.67 5.91 -0.68
C LEU A 29 8.88 5.00 0.52
N ASN A 30 9.96 4.22 0.53
CA ASN A 30 10.30 3.34 1.65
C ASN A 30 10.50 4.13 2.95
N TYR A 31 11.24 5.24 2.89
CA TYR A 31 11.41 6.13 4.04
C TYR A 31 10.06 6.68 4.54
N PHE A 32 9.18 7.13 3.64
CA PHE A 32 7.86 7.66 3.99
C PHE A 32 7.00 6.63 4.73
N PHE A 33 6.89 5.41 4.20
CA PHE A 33 6.16 4.33 4.87
C PHE A 33 6.79 3.97 6.23
N THR A 34 8.13 3.91 6.30
CA THR A 34 8.86 3.65 7.55
C THR A 34 8.54 4.70 8.61
N ARG A 35 8.47 5.99 8.24
CA ARG A 35 8.12 7.08 9.14
C ARG A 35 6.69 6.98 9.65
N ILE A 36 5.73 6.69 8.76
CA ILE A 36 4.32 6.49 9.14
C ILE A 36 4.19 5.35 10.16
N LEU A 37 4.83 4.22 9.89
CA LEU A 37 4.77 3.05 10.77
C LEU A 37 5.42 3.32 12.11
N THR A 38 6.58 3.98 12.13
CA THR A 38 7.29 4.32 13.38
C THR A 38 6.45 5.20 14.29
N ILE A 39 5.70 6.15 13.73
CA ILE A 39 4.76 6.99 14.49
C ILE A 39 3.59 6.14 15.01
N TRP A 40 3.01 5.29 14.16
CA TRP A 40 1.83 4.48 14.49
C TRP A 40 2.10 3.41 15.56
N ILE A 41 3.28 2.78 15.55
CA ILE A 41 3.61 1.69 16.49
C ILE A 41 3.96 2.17 17.90
N ASN A 42 4.01 3.47 18.18
CA ASN A 42 4.43 4.01 19.47
C ASN A 42 3.24 4.14 20.48
N PRO A 43 3.36 3.69 21.75
CA PRO A 43 4.52 3.06 22.41
C PRO A 43 4.81 1.65 21.88
N ILE A 44 6.10 1.36 21.72
CA ILE A 44 6.60 0.13 21.13
C ILE A 44 6.21 -1.09 21.98
N ASN A 45 5.62 -2.09 21.33
CA ASN A 45 5.49 -3.45 21.86
C ASN A 45 5.41 -4.47 20.72
N TYR A 46 5.57 -5.75 21.07
CA TYR A 46 5.56 -6.85 20.11
C TYR A 46 4.28 -6.91 19.27
N ALA A 47 3.10 -6.72 19.89
CA ALA A 47 1.83 -6.78 19.19
C ALA A 47 1.71 -5.70 18.11
N ARG A 48 2.25 -4.50 18.36
CA ARG A 48 2.29 -3.41 17.38
C ARG A 48 3.28 -3.67 16.25
N TYR A 49 4.45 -4.25 16.53
CA TYR A 49 5.36 -4.69 15.47
C TYR A 49 4.71 -5.74 14.57
N ASN A 50 4.09 -6.77 15.16
CA ASN A 50 3.40 -7.80 14.39
C ASN A 50 2.27 -7.19 13.54
N SER A 51 1.51 -6.24 14.10
CA SER A 51 0.45 -5.55 13.37
C SER A 51 0.98 -4.71 12.21
N ALA A 52 2.13 -4.04 12.36
CA ALA A 52 2.75 -3.25 11.29
C ALA A 52 3.16 -4.11 10.10
N VAL A 53 3.78 -5.27 10.39
CA VAL A 53 4.11 -6.25 9.35
C VAL A 53 2.83 -6.76 8.67
N GLY A 54 1.80 -7.11 9.45
CA GLY A 54 0.53 -7.58 8.91
C GLY A 54 -0.18 -6.56 8.00
N VAL A 55 -0.10 -5.26 8.34
CA VAL A 55 -0.63 -4.18 7.49
C VAL A 55 0.14 -4.10 6.17
N LEU A 56 1.47 -4.11 6.20
CA LEU A 56 2.29 -4.06 4.98
C LEU A 56 2.06 -5.26 4.07
N GLU A 57 1.97 -6.46 4.63
CA GLU A 57 1.65 -7.68 3.88
C GLU A 57 0.27 -7.59 3.22
N SER A 58 -0.72 -7.10 3.96
CA SER A 58 -2.07 -6.90 3.42
C SER A 58 -2.08 -5.88 2.27
N VAL A 59 -1.34 -4.78 2.40
CA VAL A 59 -1.20 -3.76 1.34
C VAL A 59 -0.55 -4.35 0.09
N LYS A 60 0.54 -5.11 0.24
CA LYS A 60 1.22 -5.79 -0.88
C LYS A 60 0.28 -6.74 -1.61
N LEU A 61 -0.43 -7.60 -0.88
CA LEU A 61 -1.35 -8.57 -1.45
C LEU A 61 -2.55 -7.89 -2.16
N GLU A 62 -3.10 -6.81 -1.58
CA GLU A 62 -4.18 -6.05 -2.24
C GLU A 62 -3.70 -5.36 -3.51
N LEU A 63 -2.48 -4.78 -3.51
CA LEU A 63 -1.89 -4.15 -4.68
C LEU A 63 -1.69 -5.18 -5.80
N TYR A 64 -1.11 -6.34 -5.46
CA TYR A 64 -0.89 -7.40 -6.44
C TYR A 64 -2.20 -7.87 -7.04
N ARG A 65 -3.17 -8.25 -6.19
CA ARG A 65 -4.45 -8.81 -6.64
C ARG A 65 -5.32 -7.85 -7.44
N ARG A 66 -5.34 -6.55 -7.09
CA ARG A 66 -6.30 -5.59 -7.69
C ARG A 66 -5.69 -4.68 -8.77
N ARG A 67 -4.38 -4.68 -8.95
CA ARG A 67 -3.70 -3.78 -9.90
C ARG A 67 -2.71 -4.53 -10.76
N ILE A 68 -1.78 -5.25 -10.14
CA ILE A 68 -0.70 -5.92 -10.88
C ILE A 68 -1.25 -7.09 -11.70
N ALA A 69 -2.08 -7.95 -11.10
CA ALA A 69 -2.66 -9.10 -11.78
C ALA A 69 -3.44 -8.70 -13.05
N GLU A 70 -4.34 -7.70 -12.96
CA GLU A 70 -5.09 -7.20 -14.13
C GLU A 70 -4.17 -6.65 -15.23
N TYR A 71 -3.08 -5.98 -14.84
CA TYR A 71 -2.08 -5.48 -15.80
C TYR A 71 -1.31 -6.63 -16.46
N GLU A 72 -0.90 -7.64 -15.68
CA GLU A 72 -0.20 -8.84 -16.17
C GLU A 72 -1.08 -9.65 -17.11
N ASP A 73 -2.36 -9.85 -16.76
CA ASP A 73 -3.34 -10.52 -17.63
C ASP A 73 -3.46 -9.80 -18.98
N GLY A 74 -3.54 -8.46 -18.97
CA GLY A 74 -3.52 -7.67 -20.21
C GLY A 74 -2.22 -7.82 -21.01
N LYS A 75 -1.07 -8.03 -20.35
CA LYS A 75 0.21 -8.27 -21.04
C LYS A 75 0.32 -9.68 -21.62
N LYS A 76 -0.31 -10.67 -21.01
CA LYS A 76 -0.37 -12.05 -21.54
C LYS A 76 -1.12 -12.09 -22.87
N GLU A 77 -2.22 -11.37 -23.01
CA GLU A 77 -2.96 -11.28 -24.28
C GLU A 77 -2.10 -10.70 -25.42
N ILE A 78 -1.13 -9.83 -25.10
CA ILE A 78 -0.28 -9.16 -26.09
C ILE A 78 0.97 -9.99 -26.42
N ASN A 79 1.63 -10.55 -25.39
CA ASN A 79 2.94 -11.16 -25.51
C ASN A 79 2.91 -12.70 -25.48
N GLY A 80 1.75 -13.29 -25.20
CA GLY A 80 1.61 -14.69 -24.81
C GLY A 80 1.82 -14.89 -23.31
N ASP A 81 1.20 -15.93 -22.77
CA ASP A 81 1.51 -16.43 -21.43
C ASP A 81 2.64 -17.48 -21.52
N VAL A 82 3.39 -17.65 -20.44
CA VAL A 82 4.46 -18.64 -20.33
C VAL A 82 3.94 -20.03 -19.92
N TYR A 83 2.65 -20.12 -19.59
CA TYR A 83 1.94 -21.33 -19.15
C TYR A 83 0.89 -21.77 -20.15
#